data_AF-A0A1B9LKT2-F1
#
_entry.id   AF-A0A1B9LKT2-F1
#
_cell.length_a   1.000
_cell.length_b   1.000
_cell.length_c   1.000
_cell.angle_alpha   90.00
_cell.angle_beta   90.00
_cell.angle_gamma   90.00
#
_symmetry.space_group_name_H-M   'P 1'
#
loop_
_entity.id
_entity.type
_entity.pdbx_description
1 polymer ?
#
loop_
_entity_poly.entity_id
_entity_poly.type
_entity_poly.pdbx_seq_one_letter_code
_entity_poly.pdbx_strand_id
1 'polypeptide(L)' 'MSTLNNESTQSQCKNILRHLQSGKTINPLQALDQYGCLRLGARIYDLKKRGHSIDSRMVKSRNGKKYAEYSMRVN' A
#
# COMPACT_ATOMS: atom_id res chain seq x y z
N MET A 1 -17.38 -22.61 5.61
CA MET A 1 -17.72 -21.27 5.11
C MET A 1 -16.74 -20.27 5.72
N SER A 2 -15.75 -19.81 4.95
CA SER A 2 -14.69 -18.90 5.40
C SER A 2 -14.76 -17.58 4.64
N THR A 3 -15.74 -16.75 4.97
CA THR A 3 -16.02 -15.46 4.29
C THR A 3 -15.78 -14.25 5.20
N LEU A 4 -14.71 -14.27 6.02
CA LEU A 4 -14.39 -13.15 6.92
C LEU A 4 -13.12 -12.36 6.54
N ASN A 5 -12.30 -12.85 5.60
CA ASN A 5 -11.01 -12.21 5.26
C ASN A 5 -11.00 -11.38 3.96
N ASN A 6 -12.08 -11.42 3.16
CA ASN A 6 -12.09 -10.79 1.83
C ASN A 6 -12.56 -9.32 1.88
N GLU A 7 -13.58 -9.01 2.68
CA GLU A 7 -14.17 -7.66 2.81
C GLU A 7 -13.15 -6.61 3.30
N SER A 8 -12.45 -6.92 4.39
CA SER A 8 -11.44 -6.02 4.99
C SER A 8 -10.24 -5.80 4.08
N THR A 9 -9.78 -6.86 3.42
CA THR A 9 -8.73 -6.83 2.39
C THR A 9 -9.12 -5.92 1.23
N GLN A 10 -10.34 -6.07 0.71
CA GLN A 10 -10.81 -5.31 -0.45
C GLN A 10 -10.99 -3.83 -0.09
N SER A 11 -11.46 -3.54 1.13
CA SER A 11 -11.53 -2.19 1.69
C SER A 11 -10.13 -1.55 1.82
N GLN A 12 -9.15 -2.28 2.36
CA GLN A 12 -7.76 -1.80 2.46
C GLN A 12 -7.14 -1.50 1.09
N CYS A 13 -7.27 -2.41 0.12
CA CYS A 13 -6.79 -2.18 -1.26
C CYS A 13 -7.41 -0.93 -1.88
N LYS A 14 -8.72 -0.72 -1.69
CA LYS A 14 -9.44 0.45 -2.20
C LYS A 14 -8.93 1.75 -1.59
N ASN A 15 -8.74 1.78 -0.27
CA ASN A 15 -8.26 2.98 0.43
C ASN A 15 -6.82 3.32 0.05
N ILE A 16 -5.94 2.31 0.01
CA ILE A 16 -4.54 2.47 -0.42
C ILE A 16 -4.48 2.97 -1.86
N LEU A 17 -5.28 2.39 -2.77
CA LEU A 17 -5.32 2.83 -4.16
C LEU A 17 -5.75 4.30 -4.28
N ARG A 18 -6.82 4.70 -3.58
CA ARG A 18 -7.29 6.10 -3.59
C ARG A 18 -6.21 7.06 -3.07
N HIS A 19 -5.50 6.67 -2.02
CA HIS A 19 -4.39 7.47 -1.47
C HIS A 19 -3.28 7.65 -2.52
N LEU A 20 -2.85 6.57 -3.17
CA LEU A 20 -1.85 6.63 -4.24
C LEU A 20 -2.33 7.48 -5.42
N GLN A 21 -3.58 7.32 -5.86
CA GLN A 21 -4.18 8.09 -6.95
C GLN A 21 -4.28 9.59 -6.65
N SER A 22 -4.30 9.99 -5.38
CA SER A 22 -4.23 11.41 -4.98
C SER A 22 -2.84 12.04 -5.17
N GLY A 23 -1.87 11.28 -5.72
CA GLY A 23 -0.48 11.73 -5.90
C GLY A 23 0.38 11.58 -4.64
N LYS A 24 -0.17 11.03 -3.56
CA LYS A 24 0.55 10.81 -2.30
C LYS A 24 1.30 9.48 -2.33
N THR A 25 2.40 9.43 -1.58
CA THR A 25 3.11 8.18 -1.31
C THR A 25 2.59 7.50 -0.04
N ILE A 26 2.84 6.20 0.07
CA ILE A 26 2.48 5.44 1.28
C ILE A 26 3.62 4.50 1.69
N ASN A 27 3.89 4.45 2.99
CA ASN A 27 4.82 3.51 3.62
C ASN A 27 4.09 2.58 4.62
N PRO A 28 4.72 1.49 5.11
CA PRO A 28 4.08 0.53 5.99
C PRO A 28 3.50 1.13 7.27
N LEU A 29 4.15 2.14 7.85
CA LEU A 29 3.68 2.78 9.08
C LEU A 29 2.43 3.63 8.81
N GLN A 30 2.43 4.40 7.72
CA GLN A 30 1.24 5.17 7.29
C GLN A 30 0.06 4.25 6.95
N ALA A 31 0.32 3.12 6.29
CA ALA A 31 -0.72 2.15 5.96
C ALA A 31 -1.32 1.49 7.20
N LEU A 32 -0.50 1.23 8.21
CA LEU A 32 -0.96 0.74 9.51
C LEU A 32 -1.81 1.80 10.23
N ASP A 33 -1.29 3.02 10.35
CA ASP A 33 -1.93 4.11 11.10
C ASP A 33 -3.26 4.57 10.47
N GLN A 34 -3.28 4.77 9.15
CA GLN A 34 -4.45 5.34 8.47
C GLN A 34 -5.48 4.30 8.04
N TYR A 35 -5.04 3.06 7.75
CA TYR A 35 -5.89 2.04 7.12
C TYR A 35 -5.88 0.68 7.83
N GLY A 36 -5.20 0.56 8.98
CA GLY A 36 -5.07 -0.70 9.71
C GLY A 36 -4.35 -1.79 8.93
N CYS A 37 -3.53 -1.43 7.94
CA CYS A 37 -2.93 -2.38 7.01
C CYS A 37 -1.50 -2.79 7.42
N LEU A 38 -1.39 -3.89 8.16
CA LEU A 38 -0.11 -4.49 8.55
C LEU A 38 0.68 -5.09 7.36
N ARG A 39 -0.02 -5.47 6.28
CA ARG A 39 0.55 -6.17 5.12
C ARG A 39 0.51 -5.32 3.85
N LEU A 40 1.02 -4.08 3.92
CA LEU A 40 1.02 -3.15 2.78
C LEU A 40 1.58 -3.79 1.49
N GLY A 41 2.70 -4.50 1.57
CA GLY A 41 3.31 -5.14 0.40
C GLY A 41 2.38 -6.13 -0.33
N ALA A 42 1.55 -6.88 0.41
CA ALA A 42 0.57 -7.78 -0.20
C ALA A 42 -0.53 -7.00 -0.93
N ARG A 43 -1.00 -5.88 -0.37
CA ARG A 43 -2.00 -5.02 -1.02
C ARG A 43 -1.45 -4.35 -2.26
N ILE A 44 -0.20 -3.89 -2.24
CA ILE A 44 0.47 -3.37 -3.44
C ILE A 44 0.59 -4.45 -4.51
N TYR A 45 0.95 -5.69 -4.13
CA TYR A 45 1.00 -6.81 -5.07
C TYR A 45 -0.37 -7.07 -5.72
N ASP A 46 -1.45 -7.11 -4.92
CA ASP A 46 -2.81 -7.27 -5.44
C ASP A 46 -3.20 -6.14 -6.42
N LEU A 47 -2.84 -4.89 -6.09
CA LEU A 47 -3.10 -3.74 -6.97
C LEU A 47 -2.30 -3.80 -8.27
N LYS A 48 -1.03 -4.20 -8.23
CA LYS A 48 -0.21 -4.43 -9.43
C LYS A 48 -0.79 -5.52 -10.31
N LYS A 49 -1.23 -6.64 -9.71
CA LYS A 49 -1.90 -7.74 -10.42
C LYS A 49 -3.21 -7.30 -11.08
N ARG A 50 -3.89 -6.30 -10.53
CA ARG A 50 -5.07 -5.66 -11.10
C ARG A 50 -4.77 -4.63 -12.19
N GLY A 51 -3.50 -4.42 -12.55
CA GLY A 51 -3.07 -3.53 -13.62
C GLY A 51 -2.73 -2.10 -13.19
N HIS A 52 -2.63 -1.82 -11.89
CA HIS A 52 -2.21 -0.50 -11.42
C HIS A 52 -0.68 -0.35 -11.47
N SER A 53 -0.21 0.66 -12.20
CA SER A 53 1.20 1.04 -12.28
C SER A 53 1.65 1.74 -11.00
N ILE A 54 2.32 0.99 -10.12
CA ILE A 54 2.80 1.46 -8.81
C ILE A 54 4.31 1.27 -8.72
N ASP A 55 5.04 2.35 -8.48
CA ASP A 55 6.47 2.32 -8.25
C ASP A 55 6.78 2.03 -6.78
N SER A 56 7.97 1.51 -6.54
CA SER A 56 8.47 1.20 -5.19
C SER A 56 9.90 1.71 -5.05
N ARG A 57 10.17 2.45 -3.98
CA ARG A 57 11.52 2.88 -3.62
C ARG A 57 11.85 2.49 -2.19
N MET A 58 13.11 2.14 -1.95
CA MET A 58 13.60 1.90 -0.60
C MET A 58 14.07 3.21 0.03
N VAL A 59 13.46 3.58 1.15
CA VAL A 59 13.79 4.78 1.91
C VAL A 59 14.49 4.38 3.22
N LYS A 60 15.55 5.10 3.59
CA LYS A 60 16.22 4.97 4.88
C LYS A 60 15.64 6.00 5.84
N SER A 61 15.13 5.55 6.98
CA SER A 61 14.67 6.42 8.07
C SER A 61 15.85 7.08 8.77
N ARG A 62 15.57 8.15 9.53
CA ARG A 62 16.56 8.84 10.36
C ARG A 62 17.26 7.89 11.36
N ASN A 63 16.58 6.83 11.78
CA ASN A 63 17.11 5.83 12.72
C ASN A 63 17.86 4.68 12.00
N GLY A 64 18.18 4.85 10.72
CA GLY A 64 18.92 3.87 9.93
C GLY A 64 18.10 2.68 9.38
N LYS A 65 16.86 2.50 9.83
CA LYS A 65 15.96 1.45 9.33
C LYS A 65 15.54 1.72 7.89
N LYS A 66 15.46 0.69 7.05
CA LYS A 66 14.99 0.79 5.67
C LYS A 66 13.53 0.35 5.57
N TYR A 67 12.73 1.03 4.77
CA TYR A 67 11.36 0.66 4.47
C TYR A 67 11.03 0.93 3.00
N ALA A 68 10.07 0.19 2.46
CA ALA A 68 9.56 0.45 1.12
C ALA A 68 8.53 1.60 1.17
N GLU A 69 8.60 2.49 0.20
CA GLU A 69 7.59 3.52 -0.05
C GLU A 69 7.06 3.35 -1.47
N TYR A 70 5.75 3.50 -1.63
CA TYR A 70 5.04 3.28 -2.88
C TYR A 70 4.35 4.55 -3.36
N SER A 71 4.28 4.73 -4.68
CA SER A 71 3.64 5.86 -5.35
C SER A 71 2.96 5.40 -6.64
N MET A 72 1.97 6.14 -7.14
CA MET A 72 1.55 5.95 -8.53
C MET A 72 2.72 6.26 -9.45
N ARG A 73 2.90 5.42 -10.48
CA ARG A 73 3.83 5.72 -11.56
C ARG A 73 3.24 6.86 -12.39
N VAL A 74 3.96 7.97 -12.47
CA VAL A 74 3.64 9.06 -13.40
C VAL A 74 4.37 8.75 -14.70
N ASN A 75 3.63 8.76 -15.81
CA ASN A 75 4.15 8.47 -17.15
C ASN A 75 4.44 9.76 -17.91
#